data_AF-A0A843JV03-F1
#
_entry.id   AF-A0A843JV03-F1
#
_cell.length_a   1.000
_cell.length_b   1.000
_cell.length_c   1.000
_cell.angle_alpha   90.00
_cell.angle_beta   90.00
_cell.angle_gamma   90.00
#
_symmetry.space_group_name_H-M   'P 1'
#
loop_
_entity.id
_entity.type
_entity.pdbx_description
1 polymer ?
#
loop_
_entity_poly.entity_id
_entity_poly.type
_entity_poly.pdbx_seq_one_letter_code
_entity_poly.pdbx_strand_id
1 'polypeptide(L)'
;MIKIVKVPLQLEPFLDKFRDLFTKPSYRSFRDLCGALSVCDKSKTVSNLCDTMADCSKGKKSRSSYNWFFSDANWDENEVAQRKVDLFIDSLCLKENDKLLLIIDDTY
;
A
#
# COMPACT_ATOMS: atom_id res chain seq x y z
N MET A 1 15.47 -6.19 16.30
CA MET A 1 14.31 -5.90 15.43
C MET A 1 14.68 -4.71 14.57
N ILE A 2 14.69 -4.85 13.23
CA ILE A 2 15.05 -3.74 12.34
C ILE A 2 13.90 -2.73 12.40
N LYS A 3 14.13 -1.59 13.05
CA LYS A 3 13.13 -0.54 13.19
C LYS A 3 13.01 0.19 11.85
N ILE A 4 12.08 -0.24 11.01
CA ILE A 4 11.78 0.46 9.76
C ILE A 4 10.91 1.66 10.12
N VAL A 5 11.56 2.82 10.28
CA VAL A 5 10.96 4.08 10.78
C VAL A 5 10.41 4.96 9.64
N LYS A 6 10.40 4.43 8.42
CA LYS A 6 9.85 5.06 7.20
C LYS A 6 9.74 4.02 6.10
N VAL A 7 8.85 4.25 5.14
CA VAL A 7 8.86 3.53 3.87
C VAL A 7 10.29 3.58 3.27
N PRO A 8 10.85 2.44 2.82
CA PRO A 8 12.10 2.42 2.07
C PRO A 8 12.11 3.47 0.95
N LEU A 9 13.18 4.26 0.84
CA LEU A 9 13.27 5.35 -0.15
C LEU A 9 13.07 4.83 -1.59
N GLN A 10 13.48 3.59 -1.84
CA GLN A 10 13.32 2.90 -3.11
C GLN A 10 11.86 2.65 -3.50
N LEU A 11 10.95 2.59 -2.52
CA LEU A 11 9.51 2.43 -2.75
C LEU A 11 8.81 3.79 -2.95
N GLU A 12 9.44 4.92 -2.64
CA GLU A 12 8.81 6.23 -2.80
C GLU A 12 8.40 6.53 -4.25
N PRO A 13 9.25 6.30 -5.27
CA PRO A 13 8.85 6.51 -6.67
C PRO A 13 7.67 5.63 -7.07
N PHE A 14 7.58 4.41 -6.54
CA PHE A 14 6.47 3.50 -6.81
C PHE A 14 5.18 3.98 -6.15
N LEU A 15 5.22 4.36 -4.86
CA LEU A 15 4.05 4.85 -4.14
C LEU A 15 3.53 6.18 -4.69
N ASP A 16 4.42 7.04 -5.20
CA ASP A 16 4.01 8.30 -5.81
C ASP A 16 3.17 8.09 -7.08
N LYS A 17 3.26 6.93 -7.73
CA LYS A 17 2.37 6.55 -8.84
C LYS A 17 0.94 6.24 -8.39
N PHE A 18 0.61 6.31 -7.10
CA PHE A 18 -0.76 6.17 -6.59
C PHE A 18 -1.30 7.48 -6.01
N ARG A 19 -0.49 8.54 -5.94
CA ARG A 19 -0.79 9.76 -5.19
C ARG A 19 -2.10 10.42 -5.60
N ASP A 20 -2.41 10.40 -6.88
CA ASP A 20 -3.63 10.97 -7.48
C ASP A 20 -4.91 10.26 -7.06
N LEU A 21 -4.83 9.00 -6.60
CA LEU A 21 -5.97 8.21 -6.13
C LEU A 21 -6.40 8.57 -4.69
N PHE A 22 -5.64 9.44 -4.01
CA PHE A 22 -5.85 9.73 -2.61
C PHE A 22 -5.92 11.22 -2.33
N THR A 23 -6.79 11.60 -1.39
CA THR A 23 -6.71 12.92 -0.76
C THR A 23 -5.42 13.07 0.05
N LYS A 24 -4.95 14.31 0.30
CA LYS A 24 -3.71 14.57 1.05
C LYS A 24 -3.58 13.80 2.38
N PRO A 25 -4.59 13.75 3.28
CA PRO A 25 -4.45 13.00 4.52
C PRO A 25 -4.46 11.48 4.31
N SER A 26 -5.23 10.96 3.35
CA SER A 26 -5.32 9.51 3.07
C SER A 26 -4.09 8.98 2.35
N TYR A 27 -3.46 9.75 1.45
CA TYR A 27 -2.22 9.34 0.78
C TYR A 27 -1.10 9.02 1.78
N ARG A 28 -0.98 9.83 2.83
CA ARG A 28 0.00 9.55 3.90
C ARG A 28 -0.32 8.25 4.62
N SER A 29 -1.59 7.98 4.91
CA SER A 29 -2.00 6.72 5.55
C SER A 29 -1.74 5.52 4.63
N PHE A 30 -1.99 5.64 3.32
CA PHE A 30 -1.66 4.61 2.34
C PHE A 30 -0.16 4.29 2.33
N ARG A 31 0.71 5.32 2.31
CA ARG A 31 2.16 5.13 2.40
C ARG A 31 2.57 4.42 3.69
N ASP A 32 2.01 4.84 4.83
CA ASP A 32 2.27 4.22 6.13
C ASP A 32 1.84 2.75 6.12
N LEU A 33 0.70 2.42 5.49
CA LEU A 33 0.19 1.06 5.36
C LEU A 33 1.13 0.17 4.56
N CYS A 34 1.62 0.63 3.40
CA CYS A 34 2.60 -0.13 2.60
C CYS A 34 3.88 -0.41 3.39
N GLY A 35 4.33 0.55 4.20
CA GLY A 35 5.43 0.35 5.14
C GLY A 35 5.09 -0.71 6.19
N ALA A 36 3.95 -0.57 6.86
CA ALA A 36 3.50 -1.49 7.90
C ALA A 36 3.30 -2.93 7.40
N LEU A 37 2.74 -3.13 6.20
CA LEU A 37 2.57 -4.45 5.59
C LEU A 37 3.90 -5.19 5.41
N SER A 38 4.97 -4.45 5.14
CA SER A 38 6.30 -5.01 4.93
C SER A 38 6.99 -5.45 6.23
N VAL A 39 6.56 -4.93 7.38
CA VAL A 39 7.31 -5.03 8.65
C VAL A 39 6.49 -5.55 9.83
N CYS A 40 5.17 -5.63 9.67
CA CYS A 40 4.26 -6.21 10.65
C CYS A 40 4.58 -7.72 10.79
N ASP A 41 5.17 -8.04 11.95
CA ASP A 41 5.57 -9.39 12.37
C ASP A 41 4.40 -10.16 13.02
N LYS A 42 3.33 -9.45 13.41
CA LYS A 42 2.08 -10.02 13.93
C LYS A 42 1.12 -10.40 12.81
N SER A 43 -0.01 -11.01 13.19
CA SER A 43 -1.15 -11.18 12.29
C SER A 43 -1.59 -9.82 11.72
N LYS A 44 -1.85 -9.76 10.42
CA LYS A 44 -2.18 -8.53 9.68
C LYS A 44 -3.64 -8.11 9.87
N THR A 45 -4.07 -8.00 11.11
CA THR A 45 -5.37 -7.42 11.47
C THR A 45 -5.31 -5.90 11.38
N VAL A 46 -6.45 -5.24 11.16
CA VAL A 46 -6.52 -3.76 11.13
C VAL A 46 -5.90 -3.15 12.40
N SER A 47 -6.19 -3.73 13.57
CA SER A 47 -5.59 -3.32 14.85
C SER A 47 -4.06 -3.33 14.82
N ASN A 48 -3.47 -4.48 14.47
CA ASN A 48 -2.03 -4.65 14.48
C ASN A 48 -1.35 -3.79 13.40
N LEU A 49 -2.02 -3.59 12.26
CA LEU A 49 -1.55 -2.70 11.21
C LEU A 49 -1.57 -1.25 11.68
N CYS A 50 -2.65 -0.76 12.29
CA CYS A 50 -2.71 0.59 12.86
C CYS A 50 -1.60 0.83 13.88
N ASP A 51 -1.31 -0.15 14.74
CA ASP A 51 -0.22 -0.05 15.73
C ASP A 51 1.16 0.00 15.03
N THR A 52 1.37 -0.88 14.05
CA THR A 52 2.62 -0.91 13.26
C THR A 52 2.81 0.38 12.46
N MET A 53 1.75 0.92 11.86
CA MET A 53 1.77 2.19 11.14
C MET A 53 2.13 3.35 12.07
N ALA A 54 1.54 3.39 13.27
CA ALA A 54 1.87 4.40 14.27
C ALA A 54 3.36 4.36 14.66
N ASP A 55 3.92 3.15 14.84
CA ASP A 55 5.33 2.93 15.15
C ASP A 55 6.28 3.27 13.98
N CYS A 56 5.83 3.06 12.74
CA CYS A 56 6.57 3.40 11.52
C CYS A 56 6.51 4.91 11.19
N SER A 57 5.46 5.61 11.63
CA SER A 57 5.23 7.01 11.26
C SER A 57 6.06 7.98 12.13
N LYS A 58 6.88 8.82 11.51
CA LYS A 58 7.60 9.91 12.23
C LYS A 58 6.66 10.93 12.88
N GLY A 59 5.43 11.04 12.38
CA GLY A 59 4.44 12.03 12.82
C GLY A 59 3.49 11.56 13.92
N LYS A 60 3.58 10.28 14.35
CA LYS A 60 2.69 9.66 15.36
C LYS A 60 1.21 10.01 15.14
N LYS A 61 0.69 9.68 13.95
CA LYS A 61 -0.76 9.79 13.70
C LYS A 61 -1.51 8.96 14.73
N SER A 62 -2.66 9.47 15.17
CA SER A 62 -3.52 8.74 16.11
C SER A 62 -4.07 7.47 15.44
N ARG A 63 -4.31 6.44 16.25
CA ARG A 63 -5.01 5.23 15.79
C ARG A 63 -6.38 5.53 15.17
N SER A 64 -7.08 6.55 15.67
CA SER A 64 -8.34 7.02 15.07
C SER A 64 -8.17 7.53 13.63
N SER A 65 -7.03 8.15 13.30
CA SER A 65 -6.75 8.61 11.93
C SER A 65 -6.56 7.44 10.96
N TYR A 66 -6.00 6.33 11.44
CA TYR A 66 -5.85 5.12 10.63
C TYR A 66 -7.15 4.32 10.53
N ASN A 67 -7.94 4.26 11.60
CA ASN A 67 -9.28 3.68 11.53
C ASN A 67 -10.13 4.43 10.48
N TRP A 68 -10.16 5.76 10.54
CA TRP A 68 -10.83 6.59 9.52
C TRP A 68 -10.34 6.28 8.10
N PHE A 69 -9.04 6.03 7.93
CA PHE A 69 -8.48 5.64 6.63
C PHE A 69 -9.05 4.32 6.08
N PHE A 70 -9.29 3.34 6.95
CA PHE A 70 -9.86 2.05 6.55
C PHE A 70 -11.39 2.09 6.39
N SER A 71 -12.09 2.95 7.11
CA SER A 71 -13.57 2.97 7.14
C SER A 71 -14.21 4.05 6.28
N ASP A 72 -13.70 5.28 6.32
CA ASP A 72 -14.43 6.47 5.86
C ASP A 72 -13.65 7.32 4.85
N ALA A 73 -12.36 7.05 4.66
CA ALA A 73 -11.56 7.84 3.73
C ALA A 73 -12.01 7.61 2.28
N ASN A 74 -12.06 8.70 1.52
CA ASN A 74 -12.42 8.67 0.12
C ASN A 74 -11.25 8.15 -0.75
N TRP A 75 -11.21 6.83 -0.93
CA TRP A 75 -10.37 6.11 -1.90
C TRP A 75 -11.10 4.84 -2.33
N ASP A 76 -10.83 4.35 -3.54
CA ASP A 76 -11.47 3.16 -4.10
C ASP A 76 -10.45 2.01 -4.18
N GLU A 77 -10.80 0.87 -3.59
CA GLU A 77 -9.98 -0.34 -3.64
C GLU A 77 -9.78 -0.85 -5.06
N ASN A 78 -10.80 -0.75 -5.92
CA ASN A 78 -10.73 -1.19 -7.30
C ASN A 78 -9.79 -0.30 -8.12
N GLU A 79 -9.78 1.02 -7.88
CA GLU A 79 -8.84 1.94 -8.55
C GLU A 79 -7.39 1.63 -8.14
N VAL A 80 -7.15 1.34 -6.87
CA VAL A 80 -5.81 0.94 -6.39
C VAL A 80 -5.39 -0.40 -7.00
N ALA A 81 -6.31 -1.37 -7.07
CA ALA A 81 -6.05 -2.67 -7.68
C ALA A 81 -5.74 -2.54 -9.18
N GLN A 82 -6.53 -1.75 -9.91
CA GLN A 82 -6.31 -1.49 -11.32
C GLN A 82 -4.97 -0.79 -11.55
N ARG A 83 -4.64 0.26 -10.78
CA ARG A 83 -3.34 0.94 -10.88
C ARG A 83 -2.18 -0.02 -10.65
N LYS A 84 -2.30 -0.98 -9.71
CA LYS A 84 -1.29 -2.02 -9.51
C LYS A 84 -1.12 -2.89 -10.75
N VAL A 85 -2.20 -3.29 -11.40
CA VAL A 85 -2.17 -4.07 -12.64
C VAL A 85 -1.51 -3.28 -13.76
N ASP A 86 -1.91 -2.02 -13.97
CA ASP A 86 -1.34 -1.16 -15.02
C ASP A 86 0.18 -1.02 -14.84
N LEU A 87 0.64 -0.76 -13.61
CA LEU A 87 2.06 -0.67 -13.29
C LEU A 87 2.82 -1.98 -13.49
N PHE A 88 2.16 -3.12 -13.24
CA PHE A 88 2.74 -4.44 -13.49
C PHE A 88 2.90 -4.67 -15.00
N ILE A 89 1.86 -4.41 -15.79
CA ILE A 89 1.90 -4.57 -17.25
C ILE A 89 2.95 -3.65 -17.88
N ASP A 90 3.01 -2.38 -17.47
CA ASP A 90 4.02 -1.43 -17.94
C ASP A 90 5.44 -1.94 -17.64
N SER A 91 5.65 -2.54 -16.47
CA SER A 91 6.95 -3.05 -16.05
C SER A 91 7.43 -4.28 -16.84
N LEU A 92 6.51 -5.02 -17.46
CA LEU A 92 6.85 -6.18 -18.27
C LEU A 92 7.46 -5.79 -19.63
N CYS A 93 7.27 -4.54 -20.09
CA CYS A 93 7.83 -4.02 -21.35
C CYS A 93 7.58 -4.94 -22.55
N LEU A 94 6.36 -5.48 -22.62
CA LEU A 94 5.97 -6.50 -23.59
C LEU A 94 6.03 -5.98 -25.02
N LYS A 95 6.48 -6.83 -25.92
CA LYS A 95 6.51 -6.60 -27.36
C LYS A 95 5.39 -7.36 -28.05
N GLU A 96 5.15 -6.99 -29.29
CA GLU A 96 4.25 -7.72 -30.17
C GLU A 96 4.70 -9.19 -30.26
N ASN A 97 3.77 -10.12 -30.01
CA ASN A 97 3.97 -11.57 -29.94
C ASN A 97 4.66 -12.14 -28.67
N ASP A 98 4.91 -11.33 -27.65
CA ASP A 98 5.32 -11.89 -26.35
C ASP A 98 4.20 -12.76 -25.75
N LYS A 99 4.60 -13.83 -25.06
CA LYS A 99 3.68 -14.78 -24.42
C LYS A 99 3.72 -14.59 -22.90
N LEU A 100 2.55 -14.54 -22.29
CA LEU A 100 2.37 -14.46 -20.85
C LEU A 100 1.67 -15.71 -20.33
N LEU A 101 2.08 -16.17 -19.15
CA LEU A 101 1.32 -17.14 -18.37
C LEU A 101 0.58 -16.38 -17.27
N LEU A 102 -0.75 -16.38 -17.34
CA LEU A 102 -1.61 -15.86 -16.27
C LEU A 102 -2.13 -17.05 -15.46
N ILE A 103 -1.82 -17.08 -14.16
CA ILE A 103 -2.33 -18.08 -13.23
C ILE A 103 -3.50 -17.45 -12.49
N ILE A 104 -4.68 -18.07 -12.61
CA ILE A 104 -5.89 -17.69 -11.89
C ILE A 104 -6.23 -18.86 -10.97
N ASP A 105 -6.31 -18.57 -9.68
CA ASP A 105 -6.63 -19.53 -8.63
C ASP A 105 -7.54 -18.84 -7.62
N ASP A 106 -8.64 -19.49 -7.27
CA ASP A 106 -9.58 -19.00 -6.27
C ASP A 106 -9.14 -19.50 -4.89
N THR A 107 -8.93 -18.58 -3.95
CA THR A 107 -8.62 -18.93 -2.56
C THR A 107 -9.91 -18.90 -1.73
N TYR A 108 -10.25 -20.03 -1.10
CA TYR A 108 -11.39 -20.18 -0.18
C TYR A 108 -11.01 -19.90 1.28
#